data_AF-A0A948VXK3-F1
#
_entry.id   AF-A0A948VXK3-F1
#
_cell.length_a   1.000
_cell.length_b   1.000
_cell.length_c   1.000
_cell.angle_alpha   90.00
_cell.angle_beta   90.00
_cell.angle_gamma   90.00
#
_symmetry.space_group_name_H-M   'P 1'
#
loop_
_entity.id
_entity.type
_entity.pdbx_description
1 polymer ?
#
loop_
_entity_poly.entity_id
_entity_poly.type
_entity_poly.pdbx_seq_one_letter_code
_entity_poly.pdbx_strand_id
1 'polypeptide(L)'
;MNRFLNALHGIDIATISGDSLDELPKSSQVGRTRVGGVDINQPRMRSVLQAVIALSAAPQGFQCADLATKVQVNIASHYTPRQAAYDLKKLRGKNLVRKIENSRRYEPVPEGLREMTALLVLREKVLKPILAGAGKPRRGPKPKYQSQTDIHYANIQTELRNLFQTIGLAV
;
A
#
# COMPACT_ATOMS: atom_id res chain seq x y z
N MET A 1 -18.36 -14.65 8.27
CA MET A 1 -18.03 -14.94 6.86
C MET A 1 -17.89 -13.68 6.00
N ASN A 2 -18.78 -12.67 6.12
CA ASN A 2 -18.80 -11.50 5.21
C ASN A 2 -17.53 -10.60 5.19
N ARG A 3 -16.74 -10.53 6.28
CA ARG A 3 -15.54 -9.66 6.30
C ARG A 3 -14.40 -10.14 5.39
N PHE A 4 -14.22 -11.45 5.28
CA PHE A 4 -13.17 -12.04 4.43
C PHE A 4 -13.50 -11.86 2.94
N LEU A 5 -14.77 -12.07 2.56
CA LEU A 5 -15.24 -11.89 1.19
C LEU A 5 -15.24 -10.42 0.76
N ASN A 6 -15.56 -9.48 1.66
CA ASN A 6 -15.44 -8.05 1.39
C ASN A 6 -13.99 -7.58 1.19
N ALA A 7 -13.01 -8.23 1.83
CA ALA A 7 -11.60 -7.96 1.62
C ALA A 7 -11.11 -8.44 0.24
N LEU A 8 -11.68 -9.54 -0.27
CA LEU A 8 -11.36 -10.10 -1.59
C LEU A 8 -12.06 -9.35 -2.75
N HIS A 9 -13.28 -8.83 -2.52
CA HIS A 9 -14.04 -8.08 -3.52
C HIS A 9 -13.50 -6.65 -3.77
N GLY A 10 -12.47 -6.24 -3.02
CA GLY A 10 -11.90 -4.90 -3.05
C GLY A 10 -10.85 -4.64 -4.14
N ILE A 11 -10.51 -5.65 -4.93
CA ILE A 11 -9.52 -5.56 -6.02
C ILE A 11 -10.26 -5.27 -7.33
N ASP A 12 -11.08 -4.22 -7.34
CA ASP A 12 -11.58 -3.63 -8.58
C ASP A 12 -10.95 -2.24 -8.69
N ILE A 13 -10.27 -2.00 -9.83
CA ILE A 13 -9.04 -1.21 -9.94
C ILE A 13 -9.25 0.33 -9.84
N ALA A 14 -10.45 0.84 -9.57
CA ALA A 14 -10.74 2.28 -9.52
C ALA A 14 -10.89 2.85 -8.08
N THR A 15 -10.00 2.51 -7.15
CA THR A 15 -10.14 2.90 -5.73
C THR A 15 -9.09 3.87 -5.19
N ILE A 16 -8.06 4.21 -5.98
CA ILE A 16 -7.10 5.26 -5.60
C ILE A 16 -7.60 6.56 -6.25
N SER A 17 -8.09 7.50 -5.44
CA SER A 17 -8.31 8.86 -5.94
C SER A 17 -6.96 9.47 -6.33
N GLY A 18 -6.89 10.21 -7.45
CA GLY A 18 -5.63 10.86 -7.87
C GLY A 18 -4.99 11.68 -6.73
N ASP A 19 -5.84 12.31 -5.93
CA ASP A 19 -5.46 13.15 -4.80
C ASP A 19 -4.92 12.34 -3.59
N SER A 20 -5.24 11.05 -3.47
CA SER A 20 -4.78 10.20 -2.35
C SER A 20 -3.26 10.19 -2.23
N LEU A 21 -2.53 10.19 -3.36
CA LEU A 21 -1.07 10.18 -3.34
C LEU A 21 -0.48 11.47 -2.76
N ASP A 22 -1.13 12.61 -2.98
CA ASP A 22 -0.71 13.91 -2.47
C ASP A 22 -1.23 14.17 -1.05
N GLU A 23 -2.41 13.66 -0.73
CA GLU A 23 -3.05 13.88 0.55
C GLU A 23 -2.52 12.95 1.65
N LEU A 24 -2.22 11.68 1.37
CA LEU A 24 -1.76 10.73 2.38
C LEU A 24 -0.52 11.22 3.17
N PRO A 25 0.53 11.77 2.53
CA PRO A 25 1.71 12.27 3.24
C PRO A 25 1.43 13.53 4.09
N LYS A 26 0.36 14.29 3.82
CA LYS A 26 0.03 15.50 4.57
C LYS A 26 -0.47 15.15 5.97
N SER A 27 -0.17 16.02 6.94
CA SER A 27 -0.69 15.89 8.31
C SER A 27 -2.22 15.93 8.33
N SER A 28 -2.85 15.26 9.29
CA SER A 28 -4.30 15.31 9.50
C SER A 28 -4.66 15.47 10.98
N GLN A 29 -5.96 15.41 11.30
CA GLN A 29 -6.47 15.55 12.67
C GLN A 29 -7.23 14.30 13.11
N VAL A 30 -7.07 13.93 14.38
CA VAL A 30 -7.88 12.91 15.05
C VAL A 30 -8.42 13.51 16.34
N GLY A 31 -9.71 13.83 16.34
CA GLY A 31 -10.31 14.68 17.37
C GLY A 31 -9.56 16.00 17.45
N ARG A 32 -9.10 16.39 18.64
CA ARG A 32 -8.34 17.64 18.85
C ARG A 32 -6.84 17.51 18.60
N THR A 33 -6.33 16.31 18.23
CA THR A 33 -4.89 16.11 18.05
C THR A 33 -4.49 16.12 16.58
N ARG A 34 -3.52 16.96 16.21
CA ARG A 34 -2.82 16.87 14.92
C ARG A 34 -1.89 15.66 14.89
N VAL A 35 -1.93 14.91 13.79
CA VAL A 35 -1.09 13.72 13.55
C VAL A 35 -0.33 13.88 12.24
N GLY A 36 0.87 13.30 12.16
CA GLY A 36 1.63 13.27 10.90
C GLY A 36 0.91 12.45 9.82
N GLY A 37 1.31 12.64 8.57
CA GLY A 37 0.76 11.87 7.46
C GLY A 37 1.28 10.44 7.38
N VAL A 38 0.73 9.74 6.39
CA VAL A 38 1.01 8.35 6.01
C VAL A 38 1.86 8.39 4.75
N ASP A 39 3.14 8.04 4.88
CA ASP A 39 4.08 8.03 3.75
C ASP A 39 4.39 6.57 3.35
N ILE A 40 3.81 6.13 2.23
CA ILE A 40 4.00 4.77 1.69
C ILE A 40 5.42 4.54 1.13
N ASN A 41 6.21 5.58 0.95
CA ASN A 41 7.61 5.44 0.54
C ASN A 41 8.53 5.03 1.69
N GLN A 42 8.07 5.15 2.95
CA GLN A 42 8.81 4.64 4.10
C GLN A 42 8.62 3.12 4.26
N PRO A 43 9.71 2.33 4.39
CA PRO A 43 9.62 0.89 4.61
C PRO A 43 8.73 0.50 5.78
N ARG A 44 8.86 1.21 6.91
CA ARG A 44 8.03 1.01 8.11
C ARG A 44 6.54 1.12 7.78
N MET A 45 6.12 2.20 7.12
CA MET A 45 4.70 2.41 6.84
C MET A 45 4.16 1.35 5.88
N ARG A 46 4.93 0.92 4.88
CA ARG A 46 4.51 -0.21 4.02
C ARG A 46 4.26 -1.48 4.83
N SER A 47 5.16 -1.81 5.75
CA SER A 47 4.99 -2.98 6.62
C SER A 47 3.78 -2.83 7.54
N VAL A 48 3.48 -1.61 8.01
CA VAL A 48 2.25 -1.32 8.77
C VAL A 48 1.01 -1.57 7.92
N LEU A 49 0.94 -1.04 6.69
CA LEU A 49 -0.21 -1.23 5.81
C LEU A 49 -0.41 -2.73 5.48
N GLN A 50 0.67 -3.44 5.16
CA GLN A 50 0.64 -4.89 4.92
C GLN A 50 0.12 -5.67 6.13
N ALA A 51 0.57 -5.30 7.33
CA ALA A 51 0.13 -5.94 8.56
C ALA A 51 -1.35 -5.66 8.85
N VAL A 52 -1.84 -4.44 8.62
CA VAL A 52 -3.27 -4.09 8.75
C VAL A 52 -4.12 -4.90 7.78
N ILE A 53 -3.70 -5.02 6.51
CA ILE A 53 -4.40 -5.85 5.51
C ILE A 53 -4.43 -7.30 5.95
N ALA A 54 -3.32 -7.85 6.42
CA ALA A 54 -3.26 -9.24 6.89
C ALA A 54 -4.14 -9.48 8.14
N LEU A 55 -4.29 -8.47 9.00
CA LEU A 55 -5.13 -8.53 10.20
C LEU A 55 -6.61 -8.21 9.91
N SER A 56 -6.95 -7.76 8.69
CA SER A 56 -8.32 -7.38 8.31
C SER A 56 -9.33 -8.54 8.44
N ALA A 57 -8.86 -9.77 8.28
CA ALA A 57 -9.66 -10.98 8.41
C ALA A 57 -9.99 -11.33 9.88
N ALA A 58 -9.40 -10.66 10.87
CA ALA A 58 -9.68 -10.91 12.27
C ALA A 58 -11.12 -10.50 12.61
N PRO A 59 -11.99 -11.42 13.06
CA PRO A 59 -13.42 -11.17 13.21
C PRO A 59 -13.76 -10.09 14.23
N GLN A 60 -12.91 -9.90 15.24
CA GLN A 60 -13.08 -8.91 16.31
C GLN A 60 -12.15 -7.69 16.15
N GLY A 61 -11.47 -7.56 15.01
CA GLY A 61 -10.38 -6.60 14.84
C GLY A 61 -9.14 -6.97 15.66
N PHE A 62 -8.14 -6.08 15.65
CA PHE A 62 -6.81 -6.34 16.19
C PHE A 62 -6.35 -5.24 17.15
N GLN A 63 -5.44 -5.58 18.05
CA GLN A 63 -4.84 -4.65 19.00
C GLN A 63 -3.52 -4.06 18.47
N CYS A 64 -3.01 -3.02 19.12
CA CYS A 64 -1.68 -2.47 18.81
C CYS A 64 -0.56 -3.51 18.95
N ALA A 65 -0.69 -4.46 19.88
CA ALA A 65 0.27 -5.54 20.07
C ALA A 65 0.28 -6.50 18.87
N ASP A 66 -0.90 -6.91 18.40
CA ASP A 66 -1.05 -7.77 17.21
C ASP A 66 -0.41 -7.12 15.98
N LEU A 67 -0.66 -5.81 15.79
CA LEU A 67 -0.04 -5.04 14.72
C LEU A 67 1.48 -5.00 14.88
N ALA A 68 1.99 -4.75 16.09
CA ALA A 68 3.42 -4.69 16.33
C ALA A 68 4.12 -6.01 16.02
N THR A 69 3.58 -7.13 16.50
CA THR A 69 4.07 -8.48 16.19
C THR A 69 4.11 -8.72 14.69
N LYS A 70 3.03 -8.37 13.97
CA LYS A 70 2.93 -8.59 12.52
C LYS A 70 3.90 -7.72 11.72
N VAL A 71 4.15 -6.48 12.15
CA VAL A 71 5.10 -5.56 11.50
C VAL A 71 6.54 -6.05 11.69
N GLN A 72 6.89 -6.56 12.87
CA GLN A 72 8.23 -7.07 13.17
C GLN A 72 8.66 -8.23 12.25
N VAL A 73 7.70 -9.02 11.74
CA VAL A 73 7.99 -10.08 10.76
C VAL A 73 8.58 -9.51 9.46
N ASN A 74 8.22 -8.27 9.10
CA ASN A 74 8.53 -7.66 7.81
C ASN A 74 9.61 -6.58 7.88
N ILE A 75 10.13 -6.24 9.06
CA ILE A 75 11.17 -5.22 9.22
C ILE A 75 12.32 -5.70 10.08
N ALA A 76 13.54 -5.31 9.74
CA ALA A 76 14.75 -5.65 10.51
C ALA A 76 14.94 -4.81 11.79
N SER A 77 14.01 -3.90 12.09
CA SER A 77 14.14 -2.94 13.20
C SER A 77 13.13 -3.21 14.31
N HIS A 78 13.45 -2.78 15.53
CA HIS A 78 12.54 -2.91 16.65
C HIS A 78 11.31 -2.02 16.46
N TYR A 79 10.13 -2.65 16.42
CA TYR A 79 8.84 -1.97 16.28
C TYR A 79 7.94 -2.25 17.48
N THR A 80 7.52 -1.21 18.18
CA THR A 80 6.84 -1.32 19.48
C THR A 80 5.32 -1.14 19.38
N PRO A 81 4.54 -1.64 20.36
CA PRO A 81 3.11 -1.32 20.46
C PRO A 81 2.82 0.19 20.56
N ARG A 82 3.74 0.99 21.11
CA ARG A 82 3.61 2.46 21.15
C ARG A 82 3.73 3.08 19.76
N GLN A 83 4.69 2.60 18.95
CA GLN A 83 4.80 2.97 17.54
C GLN A 83 3.56 2.54 16.75
N ALA A 84 3.06 1.32 16.99
CA ALA A 84 1.82 0.82 16.41
C ALA A 84 0.61 1.69 16.74
N ALA A 85 0.45 2.12 17.99
CA ALA A 85 -0.62 3.02 18.38
C ALA A 85 -0.54 4.37 17.66
N TYR A 86 0.67 4.91 17.48
CA TYR A 86 0.87 6.17 16.76
C TYR A 86 0.58 6.03 15.26
N ASP A 87 1.06 4.97 14.62
CA ASP A 87 0.78 4.72 13.20
C ASP A 87 -0.70 4.44 12.96
N LEU A 88 -1.37 3.69 13.84
CA LEU A 88 -2.83 3.53 13.79
C LEU A 88 -3.57 4.85 13.96
N LYS A 89 -3.06 5.78 14.77
CA LYS A 89 -3.63 7.12 14.88
C LYS A 89 -3.48 7.90 13.57
N LYS A 90 -2.35 7.78 12.86
CA LYS A 90 -2.19 8.37 11.53
C LYS A 90 -3.17 7.79 10.51
N LEU A 91 -3.29 6.46 10.46
CA LEU A 91 -4.24 5.76 9.58
C LEU A 91 -5.69 6.17 9.86
N ARG A 92 -6.06 6.33 11.13
CA ARG A 92 -7.36 6.88 11.53
C ARG A 92 -7.59 8.30 11.04
N GLY A 93 -6.56 9.14 11.12
CA GLY A 93 -6.61 10.50 10.58
C GLY A 93 -6.72 10.55 9.06
N LYS A 94 -6.61 9.42 8.36
CA LYS A 94 -6.80 9.28 6.91
C LYS A 94 -7.99 8.38 6.56
N ASN A 95 -8.87 8.09 7.52
CA ASN A 95 -10.01 7.20 7.36
C ASN A 95 -9.68 5.78 6.84
N LEU A 96 -8.42 5.35 6.95
CA LEU A 96 -7.98 4.02 6.49
C LEU A 96 -8.36 2.92 7.48
N VAL A 97 -8.36 3.27 8.77
CA VAL A 97 -8.64 2.39 9.90
C VAL A 97 -9.54 3.12 10.87
N ARG A 98 -10.38 2.39 11.60
CA ARG A 98 -11.14 2.92 12.74
C ARG A 98 -10.87 2.13 14.01
N LYS A 99 -11.08 2.79 15.15
CA LYS A 99 -11.07 2.14 16.46
C LYS A 99 -12.48 1.60 16.72
N ILE A 100 -12.60 0.35 17.13
CA ILE A 100 -13.88 -0.25 17.52
C ILE A 100 -14.32 0.37 18.84
N GLU A 101 -15.57 0.82 18.91
CA GLU A 101 -16.15 1.48 20.08
C GLU A 101 -16.01 0.63 21.34
N ASN A 102 -15.80 1.29 22.48
CA ASN A 102 -15.66 0.66 23.80
C ASN A 102 -14.60 -0.45 23.89
N SER A 103 -13.59 -0.44 23.01
CA SER A 103 -12.55 -1.46 22.98
C SER A 103 -11.14 -0.88 22.82
N ARG A 104 -10.12 -1.74 22.89
CA ARG A 104 -8.73 -1.43 22.49
C ARG A 104 -8.40 -1.95 21.08
N ARG A 105 -9.42 -2.30 20.28
CA ARG A 105 -9.28 -2.96 18.99
C ARG A 105 -9.51 -1.99 17.83
N TYR A 106 -8.92 -2.33 16.70
CA TYR A 106 -8.94 -1.59 15.46
C TYR A 106 -9.35 -2.50 14.32
N GLU A 107 -9.92 -1.91 13.28
CA GLU A 107 -10.26 -2.58 12.04
C GLU A 107 -10.11 -1.61 10.86
N PRO A 108 -9.73 -2.10 9.69
CA PRO A 108 -9.73 -1.27 8.51
C PRO A 108 -11.17 -0.88 8.15
N VAL A 109 -11.35 0.36 7.68
CA VAL A 109 -12.59 0.77 7.04
C VAL A 109 -12.65 0.09 5.66
N PRO A 110 -13.80 -0.33 5.12
CA PRO A 110 -13.85 -1.04 3.83
C PRO A 110 -13.18 -0.29 2.67
N GLU A 111 -13.41 1.02 2.58
CA GLU A 111 -12.73 1.88 1.59
C GLU A 111 -11.23 2.00 1.85
N GLY A 112 -10.85 2.25 3.10
CA GLY A 112 -9.45 2.26 3.52
C GLY A 112 -8.69 0.97 3.23
N LEU A 113 -9.34 -0.19 3.38
CA LEU A 113 -8.76 -1.48 3.05
C LEU A 113 -8.45 -1.59 1.56
N ARG A 114 -9.38 -1.16 0.71
CA ARG A 114 -9.23 -1.14 -0.75
C ARG A 114 -8.09 -0.19 -1.15
N GLU A 115 -8.08 1.02 -0.60
CA GLU A 115 -7.05 2.02 -0.87
C GLU A 115 -5.65 1.53 -0.45
N MET A 116 -5.49 1.03 0.78
CA MET A 116 -4.21 0.48 1.26
C MET A 116 -3.72 -0.68 0.38
N THR A 117 -4.64 -1.56 -0.04
CA THR A 117 -4.33 -2.71 -0.89
C THR A 117 -3.91 -2.25 -2.28
N ALA A 118 -4.70 -1.37 -2.90
CA ALA A 118 -4.43 -0.84 -4.23
C ALA A 118 -3.08 -0.12 -4.28
N LEU A 119 -2.78 0.74 -3.30
CA LEU A 119 -1.52 1.47 -3.24
C LEU A 119 -0.31 0.54 -3.11
N LEU A 120 -0.40 -0.49 -2.27
CA LEU A 120 0.67 -1.48 -2.12
C LEU A 120 0.85 -2.33 -3.38
N VAL A 121 -0.24 -2.78 -3.99
CA VAL A 121 -0.19 -3.56 -5.24
C VAL A 121 0.40 -2.72 -6.37
N LEU A 122 -0.08 -1.49 -6.56
CA LEU A 122 0.44 -0.57 -7.59
C LEU A 122 1.94 -0.35 -7.39
N ARG A 123 2.39 -0.08 -6.16
CA ARG A 123 3.81 0.14 -5.88
C ARG A 123 4.67 -1.11 -6.09
N GLU A 124 4.29 -2.22 -5.46
CA GLU A 124 5.15 -3.41 -5.34
C GLU A 124 5.05 -4.35 -6.55
N LYS A 125 3.88 -4.42 -7.17
CA LYS A 125 3.61 -5.34 -8.28
C LYS A 125 3.58 -4.65 -9.62
N VAL A 126 3.39 -3.32 -9.71
CA VAL A 126 3.34 -2.63 -11.00
C VAL A 126 4.55 -1.71 -11.18
N LEU A 127 4.67 -0.66 -10.37
CA LEU A 127 5.71 0.37 -10.53
C LEU A 127 7.12 -0.20 -10.36
N LYS A 128 7.38 -0.97 -9.29
CA LYS A 128 8.71 -1.54 -9.05
C LYS A 128 9.20 -2.44 -10.20
N PRO A 129 8.42 -3.45 -10.68
CA PRO A 129 8.85 -4.27 -11.81
C PRO A 129 9.06 -3.48 -13.10
N ILE A 130 8.16 -2.53 -13.41
CA ILE A 130 8.30 -1.66 -14.57
C ILE A 130 9.60 -0.87 -14.49
N LEU A 131 9.89 -0.23 -13.36
CA LEU A 131 11.09 0.58 -13.17
C LEU A 131 12.37 -0.26 -13.11
N ALA A 132 12.32 -1.48 -12.58
CA ALA A 132 13.48 -2.38 -12.54
C ALA A 132 13.97 -2.79 -13.94
N GLY A 133 13.07 -2.85 -14.92
CA GLY A 133 13.41 -3.08 -16.34
C GLY A 133 13.52 -1.80 -17.19
N ALA A 134 12.93 -0.68 -16.76
CA ALA A 134 13.09 0.61 -17.42
C ALA A 134 14.55 1.07 -17.32
N GLY A 135 15.24 1.16 -18.45
CA GLY A 135 16.66 1.56 -18.53
C GLY A 135 17.65 0.41 -18.71
N LYS A 136 17.21 -0.85 -18.67
CA LYS A 136 18.02 -2.01 -19.09
C LYS A 136 17.38 -2.66 -20.31
N PRO A 137 17.53 -2.09 -21.53
CA PRO A 137 17.19 -2.84 -22.73
C PRO A 137 17.97 -4.14 -22.69
N ARG A 138 17.29 -5.27 -22.51
CA ARG A 138 17.93 -6.57 -22.44
C ARG A 138 18.66 -6.80 -23.77
N ARG A 139 19.96 -6.57 -23.80
CA ARG A 139 20.82 -6.82 -24.96
C ARG A 139 21.05 -8.32 -25.05
N GLY A 140 20.16 -9.02 -25.75
CA GLY A 140 20.23 -10.45 -25.97
C GLY A 140 18.93 -11.04 -26.51
N PRO A 141 18.94 -12.31 -26.97
CA PRO A 141 17.75 -12.98 -27.49
C PRO A 141 16.61 -12.97 -26.45
N LYS A 142 15.38 -12.79 -26.92
CA LYS A 142 14.20 -12.94 -26.06
C LYS A 142 14.21 -14.37 -25.47
N PRO A 143 13.99 -14.53 -24.15
CA PRO A 143 13.92 -15.87 -23.56
C PRO A 143 12.85 -16.73 -24.25
N LYS A 144 13.11 -18.03 -24.41
CA LYS A 144 12.21 -18.98 -25.11
C LYS A 144 10.81 -19.06 -24.49
N TYR A 145 10.67 -18.73 -23.21
CA TYR A 145 9.41 -18.67 -22.50
C TYR A 145 9.33 -17.34 -21.77
N GLN A 146 8.29 -16.56 -22.08
CA GLN A 146 7.94 -15.33 -21.38
C GLN A 146 6.57 -15.55 -20.72
N SER A 147 6.46 -15.18 -19.45
CA SER A 147 5.14 -15.15 -18.83
C SER A 147 4.31 -14.02 -19.46
N GLN A 148 2.99 -14.14 -19.45
CA GLN A 148 2.10 -13.06 -19.90
C GLN A 148 2.37 -11.76 -19.13
N THR A 149 2.69 -11.86 -17.83
CA THR A 149 3.09 -10.71 -17.01
C THR A 149 4.37 -10.03 -17.50
N ASP A 150 5.37 -10.78 -17.97
CA ASP A 150 6.60 -10.20 -18.50
C ASP A 150 6.35 -9.44 -19.81
N ILE A 151 5.48 -9.98 -20.66
CA ILE A 151 5.06 -9.32 -21.91
C ILE A 151 4.36 -8.00 -21.59
N HIS A 152 3.44 -7.98 -20.62
CA HIS A 152 2.76 -6.75 -20.22
C HIS A 152 3.73 -5.70 -19.66
N TYR A 153 4.68 -6.07 -18.81
CA TYR A 153 5.68 -5.11 -18.33
C TYR A 153 6.54 -4.55 -19.46
N ALA A 154 6.97 -5.38 -20.42
CA ALA A 154 7.76 -4.94 -21.56
C ALA A 154 6.99 -3.97 -22.47
N ASN A 155 5.69 -4.22 -22.68
CA ASN A 155 4.82 -3.33 -23.43
C ASN A 155 4.68 -1.98 -22.73
N ILE A 156 4.39 -1.98 -21.42
CA ILE A 156 4.26 -0.73 -20.64
C ILE A 156 5.59 0.06 -20.63
N GLN A 157 6.74 -0.60 -20.52
CA GLN A 157 8.06 0.05 -20.61
C GLN A 157 8.33 0.67 -21.98
N THR A 158 7.78 0.08 -23.05
CA THR A 158 7.90 0.62 -24.39
C THR A 158 7.02 1.86 -24.53
N GLU A 159 5.76 1.78 -24.10
CA GLU A 159 4.85 2.93 -24.12
C GLU A 159 5.31 4.07 -23.21
N LEU A 160 5.87 3.78 -22.03
CA LEU A 160 6.48 4.81 -21.17
C LEU A 160 7.61 5.56 -21.87
N ARG A 161 8.44 4.87 -22.66
CA ARG A 161 9.51 5.51 -23.45
C ARG A 161 8.94 6.38 -24.56
N ASN A 162 7.95 5.87 -25.30
CA ASN A 162 7.26 6.64 -26.35
C ASN A 162 6.60 7.89 -25.76
N LEU A 163 5.96 7.76 -24.59
CA LEU A 163 5.38 8.86 -23.86
C LEU A 163 6.45 9.90 -23.51
N PHE A 164 7.56 9.48 -22.91
CA PHE A 164 8.66 10.39 -22.55
C PHE A 164 9.23 11.14 -23.76
N GLN A 165 9.35 10.50 -24.92
CA GLN A 165 9.72 11.18 -26.17
C GLN A 165 8.66 12.20 -26.58
N THR A 166 7.38 11.81 -26.51
CA THR A 166 6.26 12.69 -26.88
C THR A 166 6.16 13.93 -25.99
N ILE A 167 6.42 13.80 -24.69
CA ILE A 167 6.40 14.93 -23.74
C ILE A 167 7.77 15.63 -23.57
N GLY A 168 8.76 15.28 -24.40
CA GLY A 168 10.07 15.93 -24.41
C GLY A 168 10.97 15.63 -23.20
N LEU A 169 10.69 14.56 -22.45
CA LEU A 169 11.53 14.11 -21.33
C LEU A 169 12.65 13.14 -21.75
N ALA A 170 12.58 12.59 -22.96
CA ALA A 170 13.62 11.75 -23.56
C ALA A 170 13.82 12.12 -25.03
N VAL A 171 15.05 11.96 -25.52
CA VAL A 171 15.42 12.12 -26.94
C VAL A 171 15.41 10.77 -27.62
#